data_AF-A0A9D4GED0-F1
#
_entry.id   AF-A0A9D4GED0-F1
#
_cell.length_a   1.000
_cell.length_b   1.000
_cell.length_c   1.000
_cell.angle_alpha   90.00
_cell.angle_beta   90.00
_cell.angle_gamma   90.00
#
_symmetry.space_group_name_H-M   'P 1'
#
loop_
_entity.id
_entity.type
_entity.pdbx_description
1 polymer ?
#
loop_
_entity_poly.entity_id
_entity_poly.type
_entity_poly.pdbx_seq_one_letter_code
_entity_poly.pdbx_strand_id
1 'polypeptide(L)'
;MIHVLEKTQTEVYNEFEKKYPHIKMPLKTFERCKPYFLRGARPSDRETSCCRYHTEIKTVFRSFMKYRRELLAEKVEFQDRFRVYESVTDMCNESLCEADTGGYHKLTCLKRDCAACGAQLIEFMPEETGESESVCGVKWKRCEYCHIKGKGGKHLKKLLLVKKETSHSEMTKHLKQLL
;
A
#
# COMPACT_ATOMS: atom_id res chain seq x y z
N MET A 1 -21.44 -3.91 18.51
CA MET A 1 -20.59 -3.21 17.51
C MET A 1 -19.30 -2.81 18.23
N ILE A 2 -18.14 -3.17 17.71
CA ILE A 2 -16.84 -2.87 18.36
C ILE A 2 -16.32 -1.56 17.79
N HIS A 3 -15.95 -0.61 18.65
CA HIS A 3 -15.40 0.69 18.28
C HIS A 3 -13.89 0.71 18.52
N VAL A 4 -13.14 1.35 17.62
CA VAL A 4 -11.69 1.46 17.69
C VAL A 4 -11.31 2.82 18.27
N LEU A 5 -10.48 2.81 19.30
CA LEU A 5 -9.88 4.00 19.87
C LEU A 5 -8.50 4.20 19.23
N GLU A 6 -8.35 5.24 18.41
CA GLU A 6 -7.10 5.56 17.73
C GLU A 6 -6.02 6.07 18.70
N LYS A 7 -6.44 6.92 19.64
CA LYS A 7 -5.60 7.44 20.73
C LYS A 7 -5.24 6.34 21.71
N THR A 8 -4.04 6.42 22.25
CA THR A 8 -3.62 5.63 23.41
C THR A 8 -4.46 5.99 24.63
N GLN A 9 -4.53 5.06 25.56
CA GLN A 9 -5.27 5.24 26.80
C GLN A 9 -4.75 6.43 27.63
N THR A 10 -3.43 6.65 27.60
CA THR A 10 -2.76 7.78 28.25
C THR A 10 -3.11 9.11 27.59
N GLU A 11 -3.18 9.19 26.27
CA GLU A 11 -3.58 10.42 25.58
C GLU A 11 -5.01 10.83 25.94
N VAL A 12 -5.94 9.87 25.97
CA VAL A 12 -7.33 10.13 26.38
C VAL A 12 -7.40 10.57 27.85
N TYR A 13 -6.61 9.95 28.72
CA TYR A 13 -6.53 10.35 30.13
C TYR A 13 -6.02 11.79 30.31
N ASN A 14 -4.97 12.17 29.59
CA ASN A 14 -4.43 13.53 29.64
C ASN A 14 -5.45 14.57 29.14
N GLU A 15 -6.23 14.23 28.12
CA GLU A 15 -7.34 15.08 27.66
C GLU A 15 -8.47 15.19 28.68
N PHE A 16 -8.78 14.10 29.38
CA PHE A 16 -9.75 14.08 30.47
C PHE A 16 -9.31 14.99 31.63
N GLU A 17 -8.06 14.88 32.09
CA GLU A 17 -7.55 15.74 33.19
C GLU A 17 -7.56 17.22 32.81
N LYS A 18 -7.20 17.55 31.56
CA LYS A 18 -7.25 18.93 31.05
C LYS A 18 -8.68 19.46 30.99
N LYS A 19 -9.64 18.63 30.57
CA LYS A 19 -11.04 19.04 30.39
C LYS A 19 -11.82 19.09 31.71
N TYR A 20 -11.48 18.24 32.68
CA TYR A 20 -12.17 18.11 33.96
C TYR A 20 -11.19 18.14 35.15
N PRO A 21 -10.48 19.27 35.37
CA PRO A 21 -9.40 19.35 36.37
C PRO A 21 -9.86 19.19 37.82
N HIS A 22 -11.16 19.39 38.07
CA HIS A 22 -11.81 19.20 39.37
C HIS A 22 -12.07 17.73 39.70
N ILE A 23 -12.11 16.84 38.69
CA ILE A 23 -12.30 15.40 38.91
C ILE A 23 -10.93 14.76 39.17
N LYS A 24 -10.68 14.35 40.41
CA LYS A 24 -9.46 13.63 40.78
C LYS A 24 -9.66 12.13 40.56
N MET A 25 -9.33 11.66 39.36
CA MET A 25 -9.42 10.26 38.99
C MET A 25 -8.04 9.75 38.55
N PRO A 26 -7.45 8.74 39.21
CA PRO A 26 -6.19 8.14 38.76
C PRO A 26 -6.32 7.36 37.44
N LEU A 27 -5.24 7.28 36.66
CA LEU A 27 -5.20 6.56 35.37
C LEU A 27 -5.75 5.14 35.46
N LYS A 28 -5.33 4.33 36.45
CA LYS A 28 -5.83 2.95 36.62
C LYS A 28 -7.35 2.88 36.81
N THR A 29 -7.95 3.87 37.47
CA THR A 29 -9.40 3.95 37.66
C THR A 29 -10.08 4.37 36.36
N PHE A 30 -9.51 5.34 35.65
CA PHE A 30 -9.98 5.77 34.34
C PHE A 30 -9.97 4.64 33.31
N GLU A 31 -8.94 3.80 33.32
CA GLU A 31 -8.83 2.60 32.47
C GLU A 31 -9.96 1.60 32.73
N ARG A 32 -10.35 1.41 33.99
CA ARG A 32 -11.48 0.53 34.36
C ARG A 32 -12.83 1.08 33.92
N CYS A 33 -12.95 2.39 33.71
CA CYS A 33 -14.16 3.02 33.18
C CYS A 33 -14.32 2.84 31.67
N LYS A 34 -13.34 2.22 30.99
CA LYS A 34 -13.39 1.97 29.55
C LYS A 34 -14.56 1.04 29.19
N PRO A 35 -15.48 1.46 28.31
CA PRO A 35 -16.54 0.59 27.82
C PRO A 35 -16.00 -0.68 27.15
N TYR A 36 -16.64 -1.82 27.41
CA TYR A 36 -16.20 -3.14 26.92
C TYR A 36 -16.15 -3.24 25.38
N PHE A 37 -16.92 -2.41 24.67
CA PHE A 37 -16.97 -2.39 23.21
C PHE A 37 -15.87 -1.51 22.59
N LEU A 38 -15.04 -0.83 23.37
CA LEU A 38 -13.92 -0.04 22.90
C LEU A 38 -12.61 -0.85 23.00
N ARG A 39 -11.95 -1.02 21.86
CA ARG A 39 -10.61 -1.64 21.80
C ARG A 39 -9.58 -0.64 21.27
N GLY A 40 -8.32 -0.82 21.67
CA GLY A 40 -7.22 -0.07 21.08
C GLY A 40 -7.02 -0.41 19.59
N ALA A 41 -6.58 0.57 18.81
CA ALA A 41 -6.15 0.34 17.44
C ALA A 41 -4.94 -0.62 17.41
N ARG A 42 -5.08 -1.73 16.68
CA ARG A 42 -3.98 -2.63 16.32
C ARG A 42 -3.20 -2.01 15.16
N PRO A 43 -1.94 -2.40 14.92
CA PRO A 43 -1.20 -1.99 13.73
C PRO A 43 -2.00 -2.23 12.44
N SER A 44 -2.68 -3.37 12.33
CA SER A 44 -3.54 -3.70 11.19
C SER A 44 -4.75 -2.77 10.99
N ASP A 45 -5.23 -2.11 12.05
CA ASP A 45 -6.30 -1.11 11.94
C ASP A 45 -5.78 0.24 11.43
N ARG A 46 -4.48 0.50 11.62
CA ARG A 46 -3.81 1.72 11.15
C ARG A 46 -3.34 1.60 9.70
N GLU A 47 -3.26 0.38 9.16
CA GLU A 47 -2.71 0.06 7.83
C GLU A 47 -3.77 -0.10 6.70
N THR A 48 -5.05 0.15 6.98
CA THR A 48 -6.14 -0.07 6.03
C THR A 48 -6.61 1.23 5.38
N SER A 49 -5.75 1.81 4.54
CA SER A 49 -6.28 2.65 3.48
C SER A 49 -6.95 1.76 2.42
N CYS A 50 -8.28 1.76 2.40
CA CYS A 50 -9.09 1.03 1.42
C CYS A 50 -9.17 1.75 0.06
N CYS A 51 -8.29 2.72 -0.21
CA CYS A 51 -8.35 3.42 -1.49
C CYS A 51 -8.02 2.45 -2.64
N ARG A 52 -8.64 2.72 -3.79
CA ARG A 52 -8.39 1.95 -5.03
C ARG A 52 -6.89 1.81 -5.29
N TYR A 53 -6.18 2.93 -5.22
CA TYR A 53 -4.74 2.99 -5.46
C TYR A 53 -3.95 2.02 -4.58
N HIS A 54 -4.13 2.08 -3.25
CA HIS A 54 -3.40 1.21 -2.32
C HIS A 54 -3.75 -0.27 -2.50
N THR A 55 -5.01 -0.59 -2.79
CA THR A 55 -5.41 -1.97 -3.05
C THR A 55 -4.74 -2.49 -4.32
N GLU A 56 -4.80 -1.69 -5.39
CA GLU A 56 -4.28 -2.02 -6.70
C GLU A 56 -2.75 -2.19 -6.66
N ILE A 57 -2.01 -1.18 -6.16
CA ILE A 57 -0.54 -1.25 -6.06
C ILE A 57 -0.08 -2.41 -5.19
N LYS A 58 -0.73 -2.69 -4.05
CA LYS A 58 -0.39 -3.84 -3.20
C LYS A 58 -0.56 -5.18 -3.91
N THR A 59 -1.53 -5.29 -4.81
CA THR A 59 -1.78 -6.53 -5.56
C THR A 59 -0.79 -6.70 -6.71
N VAL A 60 -0.51 -5.63 -7.46
CA VAL A 60 0.46 -5.63 -8.56
C VAL A 60 1.87 -5.86 -8.03
N PHE A 61 2.26 -5.15 -6.96
CA PHE A 61 3.55 -5.29 -6.28
C PHE A 61 3.83 -6.74 -5.86
N ARG A 62 2.83 -7.43 -5.27
CA ARG A 62 3.00 -8.82 -4.84
C ARG A 62 3.29 -9.76 -6.01
N SER A 63 2.55 -9.62 -7.11
CA SER A 63 2.79 -10.41 -8.33
C SER A 63 4.16 -10.09 -8.94
N PHE A 64 4.53 -8.81 -9.00
CA PHE A 64 5.82 -8.36 -9.53
C PHE A 64 7.01 -8.85 -8.68
N MET A 65 6.98 -8.66 -7.36
CA MET A 65 8.03 -9.15 -6.47
C MET A 65 8.15 -10.68 -6.44
N LYS A 66 7.04 -11.40 -6.64
CA LYS A 66 7.08 -12.86 -6.81
C LYS A 66 7.90 -13.23 -8.04
N TYR A 67 7.58 -12.65 -9.19
CA TYR A 67 8.32 -12.87 -10.42
C TYR A 67 9.79 -12.48 -10.29
N ARG A 68 10.07 -11.30 -9.72
CA ARG A 68 11.43 -10.81 -9.51
C ARG A 68 12.27 -11.78 -8.68
N ARG A 69 11.72 -12.35 -7.61
CA ARG A 69 12.40 -13.38 -6.79
C ARG A 69 12.67 -14.66 -7.57
N GLU A 70 11.70 -15.13 -8.35
CA GLU A 70 11.85 -16.33 -9.18
C GLU A 70 12.96 -16.13 -10.23
N LEU A 71 13.00 -14.96 -10.87
CA LEU A 71 14.01 -14.61 -11.86
C LEU A 71 15.42 -14.49 -11.26
N LEU A 72 15.55 -13.87 -10.09
CA LEU A 72 16.85 -13.76 -9.38
C LEU A 72 17.34 -15.09 -8.83
N ALA A 73 16.45 -16.03 -8.54
CA ALA A 73 16.84 -17.40 -8.18
C ALA A 73 17.43 -18.17 -9.38
N GLU A 74 16.95 -17.88 -10.59
CA GLU A 74 17.46 -18.48 -11.84
C GLU A 74 18.75 -17.79 -12.32
N LYS A 75 18.81 -16.46 -12.22
CA LYS A 75 19.93 -15.63 -12.69
C LYS A 75 20.75 -15.08 -11.52
N VAL A 76 21.65 -15.92 -11.02
CA VAL A 76 22.48 -15.60 -9.84
C VAL A 76 23.32 -14.34 -10.09
N GLU A 77 23.74 -14.10 -11.34
CA GLU A 77 24.49 -12.90 -11.74
C GLU A 77 23.73 -11.58 -11.52
N PHE A 78 22.41 -11.62 -11.35
CA PHE A 78 21.55 -10.46 -11.13
C PHE A 78 21.30 -10.17 -9.65
N GLN A 79 21.62 -11.09 -8.74
CA GLN A 79 21.29 -10.99 -7.31
C GLN A 79 21.91 -9.77 -6.62
N ASP A 80 23.16 -9.44 -6.94
CA ASP A 80 23.87 -8.30 -6.33
C ASP A 80 23.48 -6.95 -6.95
N ARG A 81 22.81 -6.97 -8.11
CA ARG A 81 22.45 -5.75 -8.86
C ARG A 81 21.02 -5.30 -8.60
N PHE A 82 20.07 -6.24 -8.54
CA PHE A 82 18.66 -5.91 -8.53
C PHE A 82 18.04 -6.17 -7.16
N ARG A 83 17.59 -5.08 -6.52
CA ARG A 83 16.92 -5.14 -5.23
C ARG A 83 15.59 -5.91 -5.29
N VAL A 84 15.31 -6.71 -4.25
CA VAL A 84 13.96 -7.22 -3.94
C VAL A 84 13.39 -6.37 -2.80
N TYR A 85 12.26 -5.72 -3.05
CA TYR A 85 11.58 -4.92 -2.04
C TYR A 85 10.67 -5.79 -1.16
N GLU A 86 10.69 -5.55 0.14
CA GLU A 86 9.83 -6.26 1.10
C GLU A 86 8.42 -5.65 1.13
N SER A 87 8.32 -4.34 0.93
CA SER A 87 7.06 -3.60 0.94
C SER A 87 6.91 -2.62 -0.22
N VAL A 88 5.66 -2.23 -0.50
CA VAL A 88 5.35 -1.13 -1.43
C VAL A 88 6.00 0.16 -0.96
N THR A 89 6.07 0.38 0.35
CA THR A 89 6.68 1.59 0.94
C THR A 89 8.16 1.68 0.58
N ASP A 90 8.91 0.58 0.65
CA ASP A 90 10.34 0.58 0.32
C ASP A 90 10.57 0.94 -1.15
N MET A 91 9.77 0.34 -2.04
CA MET A 91 9.81 0.63 -3.46
C MET A 91 9.40 2.07 -3.76
N CYS A 92 8.37 2.57 -3.07
CA CYS A 92 7.95 3.96 -3.18
C CYS A 92 9.06 4.91 -2.73
N ASN A 93 9.69 4.68 -1.57
CA ASN A 93 10.73 5.55 -1.04
C ASN A 93 11.92 5.65 -1.99
N GLU A 94 12.32 4.55 -2.63
CA GLU A 94 13.39 4.56 -3.64
C GLU A 94 12.97 5.30 -4.92
N SER A 95 11.68 5.29 -5.24
CA SER A 95 11.13 6.06 -6.37
C SER A 95 10.90 7.55 -6.06
N LEU A 96 11.21 8.04 -4.86
CA LEU A 96 10.99 9.42 -4.43
C LEU A 96 12.33 10.16 -4.28
N CYS A 97 12.31 11.48 -4.36
CA CYS A 97 13.48 12.27 -3.95
C CYS A 97 13.79 12.02 -2.47
N GLU A 98 15.05 12.22 -2.08
CA GLU A 98 15.48 12.16 -0.69
C GLU A 98 14.56 12.95 0.23
N ALA A 99 14.28 12.35 1.39
CA ALA A 99 13.54 13.01 2.45
C ALA A 99 14.32 14.22 2.97
N ASP A 100 13.60 15.22 3.47
CA ASP A 100 14.24 16.34 4.16
C ASP A 100 14.91 15.91 5.48
N THR A 101 15.55 16.85 6.16
CA THR A 101 16.20 16.62 7.46
C THR A 101 15.24 16.12 8.55
N GLY A 102 13.92 16.26 8.37
CA GLY A 102 12.89 15.73 9.25
C GLY A 102 12.44 14.31 8.90
N GLY A 103 12.97 13.72 7.83
CA GLY A 103 12.55 12.40 7.33
C GLY A 103 11.25 12.45 6.53
N TYR A 104 10.82 13.61 6.05
CA TYR A 104 9.60 13.77 5.26
C TYR A 104 9.91 14.01 3.78
N HIS A 105 9.20 13.30 2.91
CA HIS A 105 9.26 13.59 1.48
C HIS A 105 8.43 14.84 1.15
N LYS A 106 8.89 15.61 0.16
CA LYS A 106 8.13 16.76 -0.36
C LYS A 106 6.77 16.29 -0.88
N LEU A 107 5.73 17.08 -0.62
CA LEU A 107 4.37 16.75 -1.05
C LEU A 107 4.26 16.58 -2.57
N THR A 108 5.05 17.32 -3.36
CA THR A 108 5.12 17.17 -4.83
C THR A 108 5.63 15.81 -5.26
N CYS A 109 6.55 15.20 -4.50
CA CYS A 109 7.04 13.85 -4.76
C CYS A 109 5.93 12.82 -4.43
N LEU A 110 5.28 12.96 -3.28
CA LEU A 110 4.17 12.08 -2.85
C LEU A 110 2.97 12.11 -3.79
N LYS A 111 2.71 13.26 -4.44
CA LYS A 111 1.66 13.43 -5.46
C LYS A 111 2.09 13.00 -6.87
N ARG A 112 3.35 12.61 -7.06
CA ARG A 112 3.95 12.30 -8.37
C ARG A 112 3.94 13.47 -9.36
N ASP A 113 3.99 14.70 -8.84
CA ASP A 113 4.12 15.94 -9.62
C ASP A 113 5.59 16.34 -9.84
N CYS A 114 6.53 15.68 -9.16
CA CYS A 114 7.96 15.97 -9.26
C CYS A 114 8.56 15.32 -10.52
N ALA A 115 9.18 16.12 -11.39
CA ALA A 115 9.84 15.61 -12.60
C ALA A 115 11.15 14.84 -12.32
N ALA A 116 11.73 14.98 -11.13
CA ALA A 116 13.01 14.38 -10.76
C ALA A 116 12.90 13.00 -10.09
N CYS A 117 11.69 12.58 -9.71
CA CYS A 117 11.47 11.26 -9.12
C CYS A 117 10.31 10.53 -9.79
N GLY A 118 10.13 9.25 -9.45
CA GLY A 118 9.15 8.36 -10.05
C GLY A 118 9.74 7.00 -10.36
N ALA A 119 9.01 6.21 -11.13
CA ALA A 119 9.41 4.86 -11.51
C ALA A 119 10.74 4.78 -12.28
N GLN A 120 11.20 5.89 -12.88
CA GLN A 120 12.50 5.95 -13.57
C GLN A 120 13.71 5.80 -12.64
N LEU A 121 13.55 6.01 -11.34
CA LEU A 121 14.60 5.79 -10.34
C LEU A 121 14.75 4.32 -9.93
N ILE A 122 13.79 3.48 -10.31
CA ILE A 122 13.81 2.05 -9.98
C ILE A 122 14.50 1.29 -11.11
N GLU A 123 15.49 0.47 -10.76
CA GLU A 123 16.11 -0.44 -11.71
C GLU A 123 15.20 -1.64 -12.02
N PHE A 124 14.89 -1.82 -13.31
CA PHE A 124 14.13 -2.97 -13.82
C PHE A 124 15.05 -3.87 -14.64
N MET A 125 14.87 -5.18 -14.52
CA MET A 125 15.57 -6.16 -15.34
C MET A 125 15.02 -6.16 -16.78
N PRO A 126 15.83 -6.48 -17.81
CA PRO A 126 15.37 -6.57 -19.19
C PRO A 126 14.17 -7.52 -19.40
N GLU A 127 14.11 -8.60 -18.62
CA GLU A 127 13.02 -9.57 -18.63
C GLU A 127 11.72 -8.99 -18.05
N GLU A 128 11.82 -8.04 -17.11
CA GLU A 128 10.66 -7.38 -16.52
C GLU A 128 10.03 -6.38 -17.49
N THR A 129 10.82 -5.80 -18.40
CA THR A 129 10.37 -4.78 -19.36
C THR A 129 10.02 -5.34 -20.74
N GLY A 130 10.30 -6.62 -21.00
CA GLY A 130 9.97 -7.30 -22.25
C GLY A 130 11.02 -7.14 -23.34
N GLU A 131 12.27 -6.85 -22.96
CA GLU A 131 13.43 -6.93 -23.87
C GLU A 131 13.86 -8.39 -24.12
N SER A 132 13.37 -9.34 -23.33
CA SER A 132 13.52 -10.78 -23.58
C SER A 132 12.18 -11.42 -23.96
N GLU A 133 12.19 -12.32 -24.95
CA GLU A 133 11.02 -12.94 -25.59
C GLU A 133 10.28 -13.99 -24.72
N SER A 134 10.28 -13.86 -23.40
CA SER A 134 9.57 -14.80 -22.53
C SER A 134 8.08 -14.46 -22.44
N VAL A 135 7.27 -15.16 -23.24
CA VAL A 135 5.79 -15.04 -23.33
C VAL A 135 5.08 -15.81 -22.20
N CYS A 136 5.73 -16.05 -21.05
CA CYS A 136 5.05 -16.72 -19.94
C CYS A 136 4.04 -15.75 -19.30
N GLY A 137 2.75 -16.09 -19.36
CA GLY A 137 1.67 -15.26 -18.84
C GLY A 137 1.68 -15.15 -17.31
N VAL A 138 1.79 -13.94 -16.77
CA VAL A 138 1.65 -13.68 -15.32
C VAL A 138 0.22 -13.44 -14.92
N LYS A 139 -0.16 -14.05 -13.80
CA LYS A 139 -1.44 -13.83 -13.15
C LYS A 139 -1.32 -12.70 -12.12
N TRP A 140 -2.04 -11.62 -12.36
CA TRP A 140 -2.09 -10.44 -11.49
C TRP A 140 -3.50 -9.86 -11.44
N LYS A 141 -3.68 -8.74 -10.73
CA LYS A 141 -5.00 -8.10 -10.59
C LYS A 141 -4.89 -6.59 -10.74
N ARG A 142 -5.91 -5.97 -11.35
CA ARG A 142 -6.04 -4.52 -11.47
C ARG A 142 -7.49 -4.06 -11.33
N CYS A 143 -7.72 -2.80 -10.98
CA CYS A 143 -9.08 -2.29 -10.83
C CYS A 143 -9.63 -1.84 -12.19
N GLU A 144 -10.78 -2.39 -12.58
CA GLU A 144 -11.46 -2.03 -13.83
C GLU A 144 -12.94 -1.75 -13.60
N TYR A 145 -13.49 -0.84 -14.40
CA TYR A 145 -14.94 -0.64 -14.45
C TYR A 145 -15.57 -1.73 -15.30
N CYS A 146 -16.31 -2.63 -14.67
CA CYS A 146 -17.04 -3.70 -15.33
C CYS A 146 -18.52 -3.35 -15.43
N HIS A 147 -19.13 -3.72 -16.56
CA HIS A 147 -20.58 -3.68 -16.73
C HIS A 147 -21.15 -5.00 -16.23
N ILE A 148 -21.92 -4.95 -15.14
CA ILE A 148 -22.59 -6.12 -14.56
C ILE A 148 -24.10 -5.99 -14.71
N LYS A 149 -24.79 -7.13 -14.86
CA LYS A 149 -26.26 -7.17 -14.84
C LYS A 149 -26.74 -7.06 -13.38
N GLY A 150 -27.47 -6.00 -13.07
CA GLY A 150 -28.19 -5.83 -11.81
C GLY A 150 -29.52 -6.59 -11.78
N LYS A 151 -30.15 -6.63 -10.60
CA LYS A 151 -31.51 -7.17 -10.47
C LYS A 151 -32.48 -6.41 -11.40
N GLY A 152 -33.29 -7.14 -12.15
CA GLY A 152 -34.24 -6.56 -13.12
C GLY A 152 -33.62 -6.10 -14.45
N GLY A 153 -32.44 -6.61 -14.83
CA GLY A 153 -31.85 -6.36 -16.15
C GLY A 153 -31.14 -5.00 -16.32
N LYS A 154 -31.08 -4.17 -15.28
CA LYS A 154 -30.36 -2.88 -15.32
C LYS A 154 -28.85 -3.11 -15.45
N HIS A 155 -28.20 -2.46 -16.41
CA HIS A 155 -26.74 -2.45 -16.53
C HIS A 155 -26.14 -1.54 -15.45
N LEU A 156 -25.30 -2.10 -14.58
CA LEU A 156 -24.57 -1.37 -13.53
C LEU A 156 -23.09 -1.32 -13.89
N LYS A 157 -22.49 -0.13 -13.84
CA LYS A 157 -21.04 0.04 -13.94
C LYS A 157 -20.45 -0.04 -12.53
N LYS A 158 -19.64 -1.06 -12.24
CA LYS A 158 -18.96 -1.23 -10.94
C LYS A 158 -17.46 -1.32 -11.12
N LEU A 159 -16.72 -0.70 -10.21
CA LEU A 159 -15.28 -0.88 -10.12
C LEU A 159 -15.00 -2.21 -9.41
N LEU A 160 -14.29 -3.12 -10.07
CA LEU A 160 -13.95 -4.45 -9.55
C LEU A 160 -12.45 -4.68 -9.66
N LEU A 161 -11.90 -5.48 -8.75
CA LEU A 161 -10.54 -5.99 -8.86
C LEU A 161 -10.56 -7.24 -9.75
N VAL A 162 -10.13 -7.09 -11.00
CA VAL A 162 -10.22 -8.12 -12.05
C VAL A 162 -8.89 -8.87 -12.16
N LYS A 163 -8.95 -10.19 -12.36
CA LYS A 163 -7.77 -11.01 -12.66
C LYS A 163 -7.30 -10.77 -14.09
N LYS A 164 -5.99 -10.65 -14.27
CA LYS A 164 -5.30 -10.48 -15.54
C LYS A 164 -4.32 -11.61 -15.73
N GLU A 165 -4.16 -12.03 -16.98
CA GLU A 165 -3.16 -12.98 -17.44
C GLU A 165 -2.50 -12.36 -18.67
N THR A 166 -1.32 -11.76 -18.48
CA THR A 166 -0.65 -10.91 -19.48
C THR A 166 0.84 -11.19 -19.48
N SER A 167 1.61 -10.54 -20.36
CA SER A 167 3.07 -10.53 -20.25
C SER A 167 3.55 -9.83 -18.96
N HIS A 168 4.76 -10.15 -18.53
CA HIS A 168 5.47 -9.44 -17.47
C HIS A 168 5.61 -7.95 -17.78
N SER A 169 5.95 -7.62 -19.03
CA SER A 169 6.09 -6.24 -19.50
C SER A 169 4.81 -5.41 -19.31
N GLU A 170 3.62 -5.98 -19.53
CA GLU A 170 2.36 -5.27 -19.29
C GLU A 170 2.14 -5.02 -17.79
N MET A 171 2.39 -6.02 -16.94
CA MET A 171 2.29 -5.87 -15.49
C MET A 171 3.28 -4.82 -14.97
N THR A 172 4.53 -4.85 -15.44
CA THR A 172 5.58 -3.89 -15.09
C THR A 172 5.21 -2.48 -15.54
N LYS A 173 4.67 -2.32 -16.76
CA LYS A 173 4.17 -1.03 -17.24
C LYS A 173 3.05 -0.49 -16.35
N HIS A 174 2.13 -1.35 -15.92
CA HIS A 174 1.06 -0.95 -14.98
C HIS A 174 1.62 -0.59 -13.60
N LEU A 175 2.60 -1.33 -13.08
CA LEU A 175 3.27 -0.99 -11.83
C LEU A 175 3.95 0.38 -11.91
N LYS A 176 4.65 0.68 -13.01
CA LYS A 176 5.29 1.98 -13.26
C LYS A 176 4.30 3.14 -13.28
N GLN A 177 3.05 2.91 -13.70
CA GLN A 177 1.98 3.93 -13.67
C GLN A 177 1.39 4.16 -12.26
N LEU A 178 1.58 3.20 -11.36
CA LEU A 178 1.19 3.31 -9.96
C LEU A 178 2.32 3.88 -9.09
N LEU A 179 3.54 3.99 -9.63
CA LEU A 179 4.70 4.64 -9.01
C LEU A 179 4.94 6.02 -9.64
#